data_AF-A0A843RCB9-F1
#
_entry.id   AF-A0A843RCB9-F1
#
_cell.length_a   1.000
_cell.length_b   1.000
_cell.length_c   1.000
_cell.angle_alpha   90.00
_cell.angle_beta   90.00
_cell.angle_gamma   90.00
#
_symmetry.space_group_name_H-M   'P 1'
#
loop_
_entity.id
_entity.type
_entity.pdbx_description
1 polymer ?
#
loop_
_entity_poly.entity_id
_entity_poly.type
_entity_poly.pdbx_seq_one_letter_code
_entity_poly.pdbx_strand_id
1 'polypeptide(L)'
;MLLLAGLGNPGPSYANNRHNIGFMAVDEIVRRHSFSPWRSRFQADCAEGFLAGEKVLVVKPQTYMNDSGRAVGEALRFYKLAPEEVFVLYDEIDLAPSKVRVKQGGGTGGHNGIRSLEAHIGKDFWRVRLGVGHPGHKDLVHGHVLSDFAKTDKVWLDKLLDAVASEIPLLIAGEAPRFMSRVAEIVNPPRPKPPKKPAGDDGDAPPTSPPSPSFRSDD
;
A
#
# COMPACT_ATOMS: atom_id res chain seq x y z
N MET A 1 -8.19 20.59 -4.09
CA MET A 1 -8.56 19.46 -4.96
C MET A 1 -7.30 18.66 -5.21
N LEU A 2 -7.34 17.34 -5.13
CA LEU A 2 -6.17 16.49 -5.27
C LEU A 2 -6.28 15.60 -6.50
N LEU A 3 -5.16 15.06 -6.96
CA LEU A 3 -5.09 14.09 -8.05
C LEU A 3 -4.56 12.75 -7.54
N LEU A 4 -5.30 11.68 -7.80
CA LEU A 4 -4.93 10.31 -7.49
C LEU A 4 -4.70 9.51 -8.78
N ALA A 5 -3.46 9.26 -9.14
CA ALA A 5 -3.10 8.50 -10.33
C ALA A 5 -2.84 7.02 -9.97
N GLY A 6 -3.48 6.10 -10.67
CA GLY A 6 -3.08 4.69 -10.70
C GLY A 6 -2.27 4.44 -11.96
N LEU A 7 -1.09 3.83 -11.85
CA LEU A 7 -0.29 3.48 -13.03
C LEU A 7 -0.60 2.05 -13.51
N GLY A 8 -0.48 1.84 -14.82
CA GLY A 8 -0.75 0.57 -15.48
C GLY A 8 -0.70 0.70 -17.01
N ASN A 9 -0.87 -0.42 -17.70
CA ASN A 9 -1.04 -0.47 -19.15
C ASN A 9 -2.52 -0.68 -19.52
N PRO A 10 -3.03 0.01 -20.55
CA PRO A 10 -4.39 -0.16 -21.03
C PRO A 10 -4.57 -1.48 -21.80
N GLY A 11 -5.77 -2.05 -21.73
CA GLY A 11 -6.14 -3.25 -22.49
C GLY A 11 -6.28 -4.51 -21.63
N PRO A 12 -7.14 -5.46 -22.05
CA PRO A 12 -7.52 -6.61 -21.24
C PRO A 12 -6.36 -7.57 -20.97
N SER A 13 -5.38 -7.64 -21.88
CA SER A 13 -4.19 -8.48 -21.74
C SER A 13 -3.25 -8.05 -20.61
N TYR A 14 -3.38 -6.82 -20.11
CA TYR A 14 -2.55 -6.30 -19.02
C TYR A 14 -3.30 -6.23 -17.69
N ALA A 15 -4.61 -6.47 -17.70
CA ALA A 15 -5.49 -6.17 -16.58
C ALA A 15 -5.08 -6.87 -15.28
N ASN A 16 -4.46 -8.05 -15.37
CA ASN A 16 -4.01 -8.85 -14.22
C ASN A 16 -2.50 -8.80 -13.98
N ASN A 17 -1.75 -8.02 -14.76
CA ASN A 17 -0.31 -7.92 -14.63
C ASN A 17 0.07 -7.25 -13.31
N ARG A 18 1.23 -7.62 -12.76
CA ARG A 18 1.79 -6.93 -11.58
C ARG A 18 1.92 -5.43 -11.80
N HIS A 19 2.28 -5.02 -13.02
CA HIS A 19 2.41 -3.62 -13.42
C HIS A 19 1.10 -2.83 -13.43
N ASN A 20 -0.04 -3.51 -13.34
CA ASN A 20 -1.36 -2.90 -13.34
C ASN A 20 -1.95 -2.79 -11.92
N ILE A 21 -1.20 -3.12 -10.86
CA ILE A 21 -1.68 -3.00 -9.48
C ILE A 21 -2.10 -1.56 -9.12
N GLY A 22 -1.49 -0.55 -9.75
CA GLY A 22 -1.91 0.85 -9.60
C GLY A 22 -3.32 1.10 -10.15
N PHE A 23 -3.65 0.58 -11.33
CA PHE A 23 -5.01 0.59 -11.88
C PHE A 23 -5.99 -0.17 -11.00
N MET A 24 -5.64 -1.38 -10.58
CA MET A 24 -6.49 -2.20 -9.71
C MET A 24 -6.84 -1.46 -8.41
N ALA A 25 -5.86 -0.77 -7.81
CA ALA A 25 -6.07 -0.04 -6.56
C ALA A 25 -7.01 1.14 -6.75
N VAL A 26 -6.85 1.92 -7.82
CA VAL A 26 -7.75 3.06 -8.06
C VAL A 26 -9.14 2.63 -8.53
N ASP A 27 -9.27 1.48 -9.20
CA ASP A 27 -10.57 0.88 -9.50
C ASP A 27 -11.35 0.54 -8.24
N GLU A 28 -10.68 -0.07 -7.26
CA GLU A 28 -11.28 -0.42 -5.98
C GLU A 28 -11.62 0.83 -5.14
N ILE A 29 -10.78 1.88 -5.18
CA ILE A 29 -11.06 3.17 -4.54
C ILE A 29 -12.32 3.83 -5.14
N VAL A 30 -12.39 3.92 -6.47
CA VAL A 30 -13.54 4.51 -7.18
C VAL A 30 -14.82 3.76 -6.85
N ARG A 31 -14.76 2.43 -6.85
CA ARG A 31 -15.88 1.55 -6.52
C ARG A 31 -16.35 1.75 -5.08
N ARG A 32 -15.45 1.72 -4.09
CA ARG A 32 -15.80 1.82 -2.67
C ARG A 32 -16.39 3.19 -2.32
N HIS A 33 -15.79 4.26 -2.83
CA HIS A 33 -16.14 5.62 -2.42
C HIS A 33 -17.17 6.28 -3.34
N SER A 34 -17.83 5.50 -4.20
CA SER A 34 -18.92 5.96 -5.09
C SER A 34 -18.53 7.18 -5.92
N PHE A 35 -17.32 7.16 -6.49
CA PHE A 35 -16.87 8.17 -7.42
C PHE A 35 -17.78 8.18 -8.67
N SER A 36 -17.72 9.27 -9.43
CA SER A 36 -18.45 9.37 -10.70
C SER A 36 -18.08 8.22 -11.64
N PRO A 37 -18.95 7.86 -12.61
CA PRO A 37 -18.57 6.96 -13.69
C PRO A 37 -17.32 7.45 -14.41
N TRP A 38 -16.51 6.50 -14.88
CA TRP A 38 -15.30 6.79 -15.66
C TRP A 38 -15.64 7.57 -16.93
N ARG A 39 -14.84 8.60 -17.21
CA ARG A 39 -14.90 9.43 -18.43
C ARG A 39 -13.52 9.54 -19.03
N SER A 40 -13.42 9.31 -20.34
CA SER A 40 -12.15 9.46 -21.04
C SER A 40 -11.81 10.94 -21.24
N ARG A 41 -10.68 11.38 -20.69
CA ARG A 41 -10.18 12.75 -20.73
C ARG A 41 -8.69 12.76 -20.43
N PHE A 42 -7.93 13.71 -20.99
CA PHE A 42 -6.48 13.80 -20.75
C PHE A 42 -5.70 12.55 -21.16
N GLN A 43 -6.18 11.82 -22.18
CA GLN A 43 -5.62 10.51 -22.56
C GLN A 43 -5.63 9.49 -21.40
N ALA A 44 -6.62 9.61 -20.51
CA ALA A 44 -6.82 8.77 -19.34
C ALA A 44 -8.31 8.48 -19.15
N ASP A 45 -8.62 7.47 -18.35
CA ASP A 45 -9.94 7.38 -17.74
C ASP A 45 -9.93 8.12 -16.41
N CYS A 46 -10.90 9.01 -16.23
CA CYS A 46 -11.00 9.87 -15.08
C CYS A 46 -12.32 9.66 -14.34
N ALA A 47 -12.27 9.78 -13.01
CA ALA A 47 -13.44 9.79 -12.15
C ALA A 47 -13.26 10.85 -11.07
N GLU A 48 -14.32 11.61 -10.75
CA GLU A 48 -14.30 12.62 -9.69
C GLU A 48 -15.11 12.13 -8.48
N GLY A 49 -14.66 12.47 -7.28
CA GLY A 49 -15.32 12.11 -6.04
C GLY A 49 -14.75 12.87 -4.85
N PHE A 50 -15.10 12.40 -3.66
CA PHE A 50 -14.64 12.99 -2.41
C PHE A 50 -13.99 11.92 -1.53
N LEU A 51 -12.87 12.25 -0.91
CA LEU A 51 -12.19 11.44 0.09
C LEU A 51 -11.84 12.35 1.28
N ALA A 52 -12.24 11.97 2.48
CA ALA A 52 -12.01 12.78 3.70
C ALA A 52 -12.47 14.25 3.56
N GLY A 53 -13.55 14.51 2.80
CA GLY A 53 -14.05 15.87 2.53
C GLY A 53 -13.32 16.63 1.42
N GLU A 54 -12.20 16.10 0.91
CA GLU A 54 -11.44 16.69 -0.19
C GLU A 54 -11.97 16.23 -1.54
N LYS A 55 -12.08 17.15 -2.50
CA LYS A 55 -12.39 16.81 -3.89
C LYS A 55 -11.17 16.13 -4.53
N VAL A 56 -11.36 14.95 -5.09
CA VAL A 56 -10.29 14.13 -5.71
C VAL A 56 -10.65 13.78 -7.15
N LEU A 57 -9.67 13.95 -8.04
CA LEU A 57 -9.70 13.42 -9.40
C LEU A 57 -8.86 12.14 -9.44
N VAL A 58 -9.49 11.01 -9.73
CA VAL A 58 -8.79 9.76 -10.03
C VAL A 58 -8.44 9.71 -11.51
N VAL A 59 -7.22 9.30 -11.84
CA VAL A 59 -6.69 9.24 -13.22
C VAL A 59 -6.06 7.87 -13.48
N LYS A 60 -6.50 7.20 -14.55
CA LYS A 60 -5.88 5.98 -15.11
C LYS A 60 -5.34 6.26 -16.51
N PRO A 61 -4.04 6.62 -16.68
CA PRO A 61 -3.44 6.93 -17.97
C PRO A 61 -3.66 5.84 -19.03
N GLN A 62 -4.26 6.15 -20.17
CA GLN A 62 -4.43 5.21 -21.28
C GLN A 62 -3.27 5.32 -22.31
N THR A 63 -2.11 5.84 -21.88
CA THR A 63 -0.94 6.13 -22.73
C THR A 63 0.13 5.03 -22.72
N TYR A 64 -0.11 3.90 -22.05
CA TYR A 64 0.91 2.92 -21.63
C TYR A 64 1.89 3.47 -20.59
N MET A 65 2.52 2.56 -19.85
CA MET A 65 3.29 2.89 -18.65
C MET A 65 4.34 3.98 -18.92
N ASN A 66 5.15 3.82 -19.96
CA ASN A 66 6.29 4.70 -20.25
C ASN A 66 5.88 6.14 -20.58
N ASP A 67 4.62 6.37 -20.94
CA ASP A 67 4.06 7.68 -21.29
C ASP A 67 3.01 8.17 -20.28
N SER A 68 2.96 7.57 -19.08
CA SER A 68 2.00 7.95 -18.02
C SER A 68 2.08 9.44 -17.65
N GLY A 69 3.27 10.03 -17.71
CA GLY A 69 3.50 11.44 -17.38
C GLY A 69 2.78 12.40 -18.32
N ARG A 70 2.56 12.00 -19.58
CA ARG A 70 1.84 12.81 -20.57
C ARG A 70 0.40 13.06 -20.14
N ALA A 71 -0.30 11.99 -19.75
CA ALA A 71 -1.70 12.05 -19.32
C ALA A 71 -1.85 12.78 -17.97
N VAL A 72 -1.05 12.39 -16.96
CA VAL A 72 -1.13 13.01 -15.64
C VAL A 72 -0.75 14.49 -15.70
N GLY A 73 0.29 14.85 -16.45
CA GLY A 73 0.70 16.25 -16.63
C GLY A 73 -0.36 17.10 -17.33
N GLU A 74 -1.12 16.52 -18.28
CA GLU A 74 -2.23 17.22 -18.92
C GLU A 74 -3.35 17.54 -17.91
N ALA A 75 -3.76 16.57 -17.09
CA ALA A 75 -4.73 16.78 -16.02
C ALA A 75 -4.23 17.83 -15.00
N LEU A 76 -2.96 17.76 -14.60
CA LEU A 76 -2.34 18.68 -13.65
C LEU A 76 -2.40 20.13 -14.13
N ARG A 77 -2.02 20.38 -15.39
CA ARG A 77 -2.06 21.71 -15.99
C ARG A 77 -3.49 22.24 -16.13
N PHE A 78 -4.43 21.39 -16.53
CA PHE A 78 -5.83 21.80 -16.67
C PHE A 78 -6.41 22.30 -15.35
N TYR A 79 -6.17 21.55 -14.27
CA TYR A 79 -6.70 21.87 -12.96
C TYR A 79 -5.80 22.80 -12.14
N LYS A 80 -4.65 23.21 -12.69
CA LYS A 80 -3.66 24.09 -12.05
C LYS A 80 -3.17 23.56 -10.70
N LEU A 81 -2.94 22.25 -10.65
CA LEU A 81 -2.43 21.57 -9.45
C LEU A 81 -0.90 21.62 -9.42
N ALA A 82 -0.35 21.60 -8.21
CA ALA A 82 1.06 21.42 -7.95
C ALA A 82 1.42 19.92 -7.81
N PRO A 83 2.67 19.51 -8.04
CA PRO A 83 3.08 18.11 -7.90
C PRO A 83 2.79 17.53 -6.50
N GLU A 84 2.88 18.34 -5.46
CA GLU A 84 2.63 17.96 -4.06
C GLU A 84 1.16 17.57 -3.80
N GLU A 85 0.25 17.95 -4.70
CA GLU A 85 -1.18 17.59 -4.66
C GLU A 85 -1.50 16.28 -5.40
N VAL A 86 -0.45 15.59 -5.89
CA VAL A 86 -0.55 14.35 -6.65
C VAL A 86 -0.12 13.15 -5.82
N PHE A 87 -0.93 12.11 -5.84
CA PHE A 87 -0.66 10.81 -5.25
C PHE A 87 -0.65 9.76 -6.34
N VAL A 88 0.42 8.97 -6.43
CA VAL A 88 0.64 7.98 -7.49
C VAL A 88 0.75 6.58 -6.90
N LEU A 89 -0.18 5.69 -7.26
CA LEU A 89 -0.19 4.28 -6.90
C LEU A 89 0.45 3.46 -8.04
N TYR A 90 1.46 2.65 -7.72
CA TYR A 90 2.19 1.86 -8.69
C TYR A 90 2.87 0.65 -8.05
N ASP A 91 3.29 -0.32 -8.88
CA ASP A 91 4.02 -1.50 -8.43
C ASP A 91 5.46 -1.18 -8.02
N GLU A 92 5.90 -1.82 -6.95
CA GLU A 92 7.24 -1.67 -6.42
C GLU A 92 7.88 -3.04 -6.21
N ILE A 93 8.93 -3.32 -7.00
CA ILE A 93 9.62 -4.60 -6.98
C ILE A 93 10.54 -4.74 -5.77
N ASP A 94 11.05 -3.63 -5.23
CA ASP A 94 11.95 -3.65 -4.07
C ASP A 94 11.20 -3.88 -2.74
N LEU A 95 9.88 -3.82 -2.77
CA LEU A 95 9.03 -4.12 -1.63
C LEU A 95 8.52 -5.56 -1.72
N ALA A 96 8.58 -6.27 -0.60
CA ALA A 96 7.98 -7.59 -0.48
C ALA A 96 6.48 -7.53 -0.86
N PRO A 97 5.92 -8.61 -1.43
CA PRO A 97 4.51 -8.70 -1.74
C PRO A 97 3.64 -8.22 -0.57
N SER A 98 2.57 -7.49 -0.88
CA SER A 98 1.63 -6.93 0.10
C SER A 98 2.16 -5.76 0.96
N LYS A 99 3.44 -5.36 0.85
CA LYS A 99 3.95 -4.22 1.62
C LYS A 99 3.63 -2.91 0.92
N VAL A 100 3.14 -1.94 1.70
CA VAL A 100 2.91 -0.56 1.24
C VAL A 100 3.91 0.39 1.88
N ARG A 101 4.43 1.32 1.08
CA ARG A 101 5.17 2.48 1.56
C ARG A 101 4.66 3.74 0.90
N VAL A 102 4.57 4.80 1.68
CA VAL A 102 4.23 6.14 1.20
C VAL A 102 5.45 7.04 1.41
N LYS A 103 5.80 7.81 0.37
CA LYS A 103 6.86 8.82 0.44
C LYS A 103 6.57 9.95 -0.54
N GLN A 104 6.82 11.18 -0.12
CA GLN A 104 6.86 12.32 -1.03
C GLN A 104 8.25 12.46 -1.65
N GLY A 105 8.33 12.75 -2.94
CA GLY A 105 9.61 12.86 -3.62
C GLY A 105 10.31 11.50 -3.79
N GLY A 106 11.62 11.54 -3.98
CA GLY A 106 12.45 10.35 -4.22
C GLY A 106 12.83 10.19 -5.69
N GLY A 107 13.46 9.05 -5.99
CA GLY A 107 13.87 8.71 -7.36
C GLY A 107 12.97 7.65 -7.99
N THR A 108 13.20 7.39 -9.28
CA THR A 108 12.37 6.49 -10.08
C THR A 108 12.36 5.04 -9.65
N GLY A 109 13.42 4.56 -8.97
CA GLY A 109 13.58 3.14 -8.65
C GLY A 109 13.65 2.25 -9.89
N GLY A 110 13.97 2.81 -11.07
CA GLY A 110 13.92 2.10 -12.34
C GLY A 110 12.51 1.94 -12.93
N HIS A 111 11.46 2.38 -12.23
CA HIS A 111 10.08 2.27 -12.70
C HIS A 111 9.78 3.27 -13.82
N ASN A 112 9.43 2.77 -15.01
CA ASN A 112 9.31 3.61 -16.21
C ASN A 112 8.15 4.60 -16.16
N GLY A 113 7.02 4.25 -15.54
CA GLY A 113 5.92 5.20 -15.36
C GLY A 113 6.31 6.36 -14.46
N ILE A 114 7.11 6.09 -13.44
CA ILE A 114 7.55 7.11 -12.49
C ILE A 114 8.60 8.01 -13.15
N ARG A 115 9.49 7.43 -13.97
CA ARG A 115 10.39 8.20 -14.86
C ARG A 115 9.61 9.14 -15.78
N SER A 116 8.51 8.66 -16.35
CA SER A 116 7.63 9.46 -17.20
C SER A 116 7.00 10.61 -16.43
N LEU A 117 6.46 10.34 -15.22
CA LEU A 117 5.88 11.35 -14.33
C LEU A 117 6.91 12.43 -13.98
N GLU A 118 8.10 12.03 -13.52
CA GLU A 118 9.17 12.96 -13.16
C GLU A 118 9.54 13.92 -14.30
N ALA A 119 9.57 13.42 -15.54
CA ALA A 119 9.87 14.23 -16.71
C ALA A 119 8.79 15.27 -17.05
N HIS A 120 7.53 15.06 -16.62
CA HIS A 120 6.41 15.92 -16.99
C HIS A 120 5.91 16.83 -15.87
N ILE A 121 6.00 16.38 -14.62
CA ILE A 121 5.46 17.09 -13.46
C ILE A 121 6.49 17.30 -12.35
N GLY A 122 7.75 16.92 -12.53
CA GLY A 122 8.75 16.97 -11.46
C GLY A 122 8.58 15.83 -10.46
N LYS A 123 9.35 15.87 -9.37
CA LYS A 123 9.52 14.71 -8.47
C LYS A 123 8.69 14.76 -7.19
N ASP A 124 8.18 15.92 -6.81
CA ASP A 124 7.70 16.24 -5.45
C ASP A 124 6.28 15.71 -5.14
N PHE A 125 5.76 14.84 -6.01
CA PHE A 125 4.52 14.10 -5.78
C PHE A 125 4.66 12.96 -4.76
N TRP A 126 3.53 12.53 -4.22
CA TRP A 126 3.41 11.42 -3.29
C TRP A 126 3.41 10.08 -4.03
N ARG A 127 4.27 9.17 -3.58
CA ARG A 127 4.44 7.82 -4.11
C ARG A 127 3.83 6.83 -3.15
N VAL A 128 2.78 6.15 -3.57
CA VAL A 128 2.14 5.03 -2.88
C VAL A 128 2.65 3.75 -3.53
N ARG A 129 3.72 3.22 -2.96
CA ARG A 129 4.49 2.07 -3.47
C ARG A 129 3.81 0.78 -3.03
N LEU A 130 3.31 0.00 -3.99
CA LEU A 130 2.60 -1.26 -3.75
C LEU A 130 3.53 -2.44 -4.07
N GLY A 131 3.94 -3.17 -3.02
CA GLY A 131 4.94 -4.23 -3.16
C GLY A 131 4.44 -5.43 -3.96
N VAL A 132 5.18 -5.76 -5.03
CA VAL A 132 4.95 -6.94 -5.89
C VAL A 132 6.12 -7.93 -5.86
N GLY A 133 7.18 -7.62 -5.13
CA GLY A 133 8.39 -8.43 -5.01
C GLY A 133 9.31 -8.39 -6.23
N HIS A 134 10.56 -8.80 -6.00
CA HIS A 134 11.61 -8.83 -7.02
C HIS A 134 11.82 -10.28 -7.51
N PRO A 135 12.02 -10.52 -8.83
CA PRO A 135 12.24 -11.87 -9.37
C PRO A 135 13.67 -12.41 -9.14
N GLY A 136 14.37 -11.93 -8.13
CA GLY A 136 15.79 -12.24 -7.86
C GLY A 136 16.79 -11.57 -8.82
N HIS A 137 16.60 -11.70 -10.14
CA HIS A 137 17.52 -11.18 -11.16
C HIS A 137 16.95 -9.99 -11.93
N LYS A 138 17.79 -8.98 -12.21
CA LYS A 138 17.38 -7.74 -12.88
C LYS A 138 16.82 -7.97 -14.28
N ASP A 139 17.39 -8.92 -15.03
CA ASP A 139 16.96 -9.21 -16.40
C ASP A 139 15.55 -9.82 -16.47
N LEU A 140 15.07 -10.38 -15.36
CA LEU A 140 13.73 -10.96 -15.26
C LEU A 140 12.66 -9.93 -14.86
N VAL A 141 13.05 -8.71 -14.47
CA VAL A 141 12.12 -7.69 -13.97
C VAL A 141 11.05 -7.34 -15.00
N HIS A 142 11.44 -7.17 -16.26
CA HIS A 142 10.48 -6.81 -17.32
C HIS A 142 9.41 -7.89 -17.50
N GLY A 143 9.82 -9.16 -17.58
CA GLY A 143 8.88 -10.29 -17.67
C GLY A 143 8.02 -10.43 -16.41
N HIS A 144 8.60 -10.23 -15.22
CA HIS A 144 7.90 -10.33 -13.94
C HIS A 144 6.77 -9.31 -13.80
N VAL A 145 7.05 -8.03 -14.07
CA VAL A 145 6.02 -6.98 -13.95
C VAL A 145 4.92 -7.12 -15.00
N LEU A 146 5.27 -7.61 -16.20
CA LEU A 146 4.33 -7.89 -17.28
C LEU A 146 3.67 -9.27 -17.19
N SER A 147 3.90 -10.03 -16.12
CA SER A 147 3.20 -11.29 -15.88
C SER A 147 2.02 -11.09 -14.95
N ASP A 148 0.96 -11.87 -15.17
CA ASP A 148 -0.20 -11.94 -14.30
C ASP A 148 0.18 -12.33 -12.87
N PHE A 149 -0.58 -11.82 -11.91
CA PHE A 149 -0.56 -12.34 -10.54
C PHE A 149 -0.89 -13.84 -10.53
N ALA A 150 -0.16 -14.61 -9.72
CA ALA A 150 -0.46 -16.02 -9.55
C ALA A 150 -1.78 -16.20 -8.78
N LYS A 151 -2.42 -17.37 -8.89
CA LYS A 151 -3.62 -17.68 -8.09
C LYS A 151 -3.39 -17.55 -6.58
N THR A 152 -2.18 -17.91 -6.12
CA THR A 152 -1.75 -17.75 -4.73
C THR A 152 -1.61 -16.29 -4.32
N ASP A 153 -1.31 -15.40 -5.28
CA ASP A 153 -1.17 -13.97 -5.01
C ASP A 153 -2.52 -13.32 -4.72
N LYS A 154 -3.59 -13.83 -5.34
CA LYS A 154 -4.94 -13.26 -5.24
C LYS A 154 -5.41 -13.08 -3.79
N VAL A 155 -5.02 -13.97 -2.89
CA VAL A 155 -5.39 -13.92 -1.46
C VAL A 155 -4.83 -12.67 -0.78
N TRP A 156 -3.57 -12.32 -1.03
CA TRP A 156 -2.97 -11.13 -0.43
C TRP A 156 -3.29 -9.88 -1.25
N LEU A 157 -3.44 -10.01 -2.57
CA LEU A 157 -3.75 -8.91 -3.48
C LEU A 157 -5.15 -8.34 -3.21
N ASP A 158 -6.19 -9.18 -3.18
CA ASP A 158 -7.56 -8.72 -2.93
C ASP A 158 -7.64 -8.00 -1.56
N LYS A 159 -6.97 -8.55 -0.53
CA LYS A 159 -6.89 -7.91 0.79
C LYS A 159 -6.13 -6.58 0.76
N LEU A 160 -5.04 -6.51 -0.01
CA LEU A 160 -4.26 -5.29 -0.16
C LEU A 160 -5.09 -4.19 -0.85
N LEU A 161 -5.75 -4.52 -1.96
CA LEU A 161 -6.57 -3.56 -2.70
C LEU A 161 -7.73 -3.05 -1.84
N ASP A 162 -8.42 -3.95 -1.12
CA ASP A 162 -9.45 -3.56 -0.18
C ASP A 162 -8.89 -2.69 0.96
N ALA A 163 -7.76 -3.06 1.59
CA ALA A 163 -7.17 -2.26 2.66
C ALA A 163 -6.72 -0.87 2.19
N VAL A 164 -6.08 -0.79 1.02
CA VAL A 164 -5.67 0.49 0.42
C VAL A 164 -6.90 1.35 0.16
N ALA A 165 -7.97 0.77 -0.40
CA ALA A 165 -9.19 1.53 -0.67
C ALA A 165 -9.94 1.95 0.60
N SER A 166 -9.88 1.19 1.70
CA SER A 166 -10.62 1.57 2.93
C SER A 166 -9.90 2.71 3.64
N GLU A 167 -8.57 2.64 3.67
CA GLU A 167 -7.74 3.55 4.44
C GLU A 167 -7.27 4.76 3.64
N ILE A 168 -7.46 4.82 2.30
CA ILE A 168 -7.04 5.97 1.48
C ILE A 168 -7.50 7.34 2.02
N PRO A 169 -8.67 7.51 2.67
CA PRO A 169 -9.03 8.80 3.27
C PRO A 169 -8.02 9.29 4.32
N LEU A 170 -7.35 8.39 5.06
CA LEU A 170 -6.29 8.76 6.00
C LEU A 170 -5.10 9.39 5.29
N LEU A 171 -4.70 8.83 4.14
CA LEU A 171 -3.61 9.38 3.35
C LEU A 171 -3.97 10.77 2.82
N ILE A 172 -5.19 10.93 2.30
CA ILE A 172 -5.71 12.21 1.80
C ILE A 172 -5.80 13.26 2.92
N ALA A 173 -6.11 12.86 4.15
CA ALA A 173 -6.09 13.73 5.33
C ALA A 173 -4.68 14.07 5.85
N GLY A 174 -3.61 13.61 5.19
CA GLY A 174 -2.23 13.86 5.59
C GLY A 174 -1.67 12.89 6.64
N GLU A 175 -2.43 11.85 7.01
CA GLU A 175 -2.04 10.85 8.01
C GLU A 175 -1.29 9.65 7.39
N ALA A 176 -0.29 9.91 6.53
CA ALA A 176 0.45 8.87 5.81
C ALA A 176 1.03 7.75 6.70
N PRO A 177 1.61 8.02 7.90
CA PRO A 177 2.05 6.97 8.80
C PRO A 177 0.90 6.06 9.27
N ARG A 178 -0.26 6.65 9.59
CA ARG A 178 -1.43 5.91 10.04
C ARG A 178 -2.01 5.06 8.91
N PHE A 179 -2.12 5.61 7.71
CA PHE A 179 -2.49 4.86 6.51
C PHE A 179 -1.63 3.60 6.35
N MET A 180 -0.29 3.73 6.39
CA MET A 180 0.61 2.59 6.25
C MET A 180 0.43 1.55 7.36
N SER A 181 0.27 1.98 8.62
CA SER A 181 0.04 1.08 9.75
C SER A 181 -1.28 0.31 9.61
N ARG A 182 -2.38 1.00 9.26
CA ARG A 182 -3.70 0.38 9.12
C ARG A 182 -3.75 -0.62 7.97
N VAL A 183 -3.18 -0.26 6.82
CA VAL A 183 -3.06 -1.20 5.68
C VAL A 183 -2.26 -2.43 6.08
N ALA A 184 -1.14 -2.27 6.79
CA ALA A 184 -0.33 -3.39 7.24
C ALA A 184 -1.08 -4.31 8.22
N GLU A 185 -1.84 -3.74 9.16
CA GLU A 185 -2.67 -4.49 10.12
C GLU A 185 -3.77 -5.31 9.43
N ILE A 186 -4.45 -4.73 8.43
CA ILE A 186 -5.53 -5.42 7.70
C ILE A 186 -4.97 -6.56 6.85
N VAL A 187 -3.88 -6.30 6.13
CA VAL A 187 -3.28 -7.28 5.22
C VAL A 187 -2.57 -8.40 5.97
N ASN A 188 -1.90 -8.07 7.08
CA ASN A 188 -1.13 -9.01 7.89
C ASN A 188 -1.50 -8.84 9.38
N PRO A 189 -2.67 -9.36 9.82
CA PRO A 189 -3.10 -9.19 11.20
C PRO A 189 -2.09 -9.82 12.16
N PRO A 190 -1.74 -9.14 13.27
CA PRO A 190 -0.82 -9.70 14.25
C PRO A 190 -1.39 -11.00 14.82
N ARG A 191 -0.51 -11.99 15.05
CA ARG A 191 -0.92 -13.23 15.70
C ARG A 191 -1.52 -12.90 17.07
N PRO A 192 -2.65 -13.53 17.46
CA PRO A 192 -3.23 -13.31 18.78
C PRO A 192 -2.18 -13.59 19.86
N LYS A 193 -2.04 -12.66 20.81
CA LYS A 193 -1.12 -12.84 21.93
C LYS A 193 -1.61 -14.05 22.75
N PRO A 194 -0.73 -14.98 23.14
CA PRO A 194 -1.12 -16.05 24.05
C PRO A 194 -1.67 -15.45 25.35
N PRO A 195 -2.68 -16.07 25.98
CA PRO A 195 -3.27 -15.56 27.20
C PRO A 195 -2.18 -15.37 28.26
N LYS A 196 -2.17 -14.18 28.88
CA LYS A 196 -1.26 -13.86 29.97
C LYS A 196 -1.56 -14.86 31.09
N LYS A 197 -0.58 -15.70 31.47
CA LYS A 197 -0.73 -16.58 32.64
C LYS A 197 -1.17 -15.69 33.81
N PRO A 198 -2.20 -16.08 34.59
CA PRO A 198 -2.54 -15.36 35.80
C PRO A 198 -1.27 -15.27 36.65
N ALA A 199 -0.99 -14.06 37.16
CA ALA A 199 0.05 -13.90 38.16
C ALA A 199 -0.25 -14.88 39.28
N GLY A 200 0.71 -15.73 39.63
CA GLY A 200 0.59 -16.60 40.78
C GLY A 200 0.26 -15.74 41.98
N ASP A 201 -0.85 -16.06 42.64
CA ASP A 201 -1.19 -15.54 43.94
C ASP A 201 -0.09 -16.01 44.89
N ASP A 202 0.77 -15.10 45.34
CA ASP A 202 1.69 -15.32 46.46
C ASP A 202 0.82 -15.40 47.74
N GLY A 203 0.17 -16.55 47.91
CA GLY A 203 -0.73 -16.86 49.01
C GLY A 203 -0.15 -17.94 49.92
N ASP A 204 0.61 -17.50 50.91
CA ASP A 204 0.65 -17.99 52.30
C ASP A 204 0.70 -19.52 52.55
N ALA A 205 1.85 -20.01 53.04
CA ALA A 205 1.95 -21.32 53.69
C ALA A 205 2.36 -21.15 55.18
N PRO A 206 1.64 -21.75 56.16
CA PRO A 206 1.80 -21.46 57.60
C PRO A 206 2.99 -22.22 58.28
N PRO A 207 3.25 -21.98 59.58
CA PRO A 207 4.60 -22.07 60.17
C PRO A 207 5.03 -23.46 60.69
N THR A 208 6.36 -23.59 60.73
CA THR A 208 7.27 -24.40 61.58
C THR A 208 6.69 -25.53 62.45
N SER A 209 7.22 -26.74 62.26
CA SER A 209 7.21 -27.85 63.23
C SER A 209 8.54 -27.91 64.02
N PRO A 210 8.55 -28.43 65.27
CA PRO A 210 9.52 -28.09 66.34
C PRO A 210 10.82 -28.92 66.30
N PRO A 211 11.86 -28.56 67.08
CA PRO A 211 13.16 -29.24 67.04
C PRO A 211 13.11 -30.61 67.74
N SER A 212 13.81 -31.57 67.14
CA SER A 212 14.08 -32.89 67.74
C SER A 212 15.20 -32.79 68.79
N PRO A 213 15.12 -33.52 69.92
CA PRO A 213 16.10 -33.44 70.99
C PRO A 213 17.39 -34.21 70.67
N SER A 214 18.48 -33.64 71.16
CA SER A 214 19.84 -34.20 71.17
C SER A 214 19.93 -35.54 71.90
N PHE A 215 20.60 -36.51 71.28
CA PHE A 215 21.31 -37.56 72.00
C PHE A 215 22.81 -37.49 71.67
N ARG A 216 23.59 -37.17 72.70
CA ARG A 216 25.01 -37.50 72.82
C ARG A 216 25.12 -39.00 73.09
N SER A 217 26.10 -39.64 72.48
CA SER A 217 26.82 -40.76 73.10
C SER A 217 28.20 -40.87 72.46
N ASP A 218 29.19 -40.78 73.34
CA ASP A 218 30.61 -41.02 73.14
C ASP A 218 30.90 -42.44 72.60
N ASP A 219 31.88 -42.54 71.69
CA ASP A 219 33.11 -43.35 71.77
C ASP A 219 33.88 -43.27 70.43
#